data_AF-A0A0S8JPZ3-F1
#
_entry.id   AF-A0A0S8JPZ3-F1
#
_cell.length_a   1.000
_cell.length_b   1.000
_cell.length_c   1.000
_cell.angle_alpha   90.00
_cell.angle_beta   90.00
_cell.angle_gamma   90.00
#
_symmetry.space_group_name_H-M   'P 1'
#
loop_
_entity.id
_entity.type
_entity.pdbx_description
1 polymer ?
#
loop_
_entity_poly.entity_id
_entity_poly.type
_entity_poly.pdbx_seq_one_letter_code
_entity_poly.pdbx_strand_id
1 'polypeptide(L)'
;MAHKVFPTPWGYVGAAATRDGLVRVVLPHSNAQVVERELRRLPRSAVPSEAAAILELAQRQIVEYLAGDRQEFDLPIARLDASSFALGVWRACCRIPY
;
A
#
# COMPACT_ATOMS: atom_id res chain seq x y z
N MET A 1 -11.33 3.37 7.09
CA MET A 1 -10.03 2.88 6.56
C MET A 1 -10.05 1.38 6.58
N ALA A 2 -9.67 0.75 5.47
CA ALA A 2 -9.63 -0.70 5.31
C ALA A 2 -8.20 -1.18 5.11
N HIS A 3 -7.95 -2.45 5.39
CA HIS A 3 -6.67 -3.08 5.10
C HIS A 3 -6.86 -4.48 4.54
N LYS A 4 -5.87 -4.95 3.78
CA LYS A 4 -5.83 -6.28 3.17
C LYS A 4 -4.42 -6.86 3.29
N VAL A 5 -4.36 -8.15 3.57
CA VAL A 5 -3.12 -8.95 3.50
C VAL A 5 -3.29 -9.96 2.37
N PHE A 6 -2.28 -10.11 1.51
CA PHE A 6 -2.32 -11.02 0.37
C PHE A 6 -0.94 -11.65 0.13
N PRO A 7 -0.90 -12.88 -0.43
CA PRO A 7 0.36 -13.54 -0.76
C PRO A 7 0.96 -12.97 -2.05
N THR A 8 2.28 -13.04 -2.14
CA THR A 8 3.10 -12.72 -3.32
C THR A 8 4.22 -13.75 -3.44
N PRO A 9 4.95 -13.82 -4.57
CA PRO A 9 6.13 -14.69 -4.69
C PRO A 9 7.20 -14.45 -3.61
N TRP A 10 7.22 -13.27 -2.98
CA TRP A 10 8.23 -12.88 -1.98
C TRP A 10 7.72 -12.96 -0.53
N GLY A 11 6.53 -13.53 -0.32
CA GLY A 11 5.85 -13.62 0.97
C GLY A 11 4.57 -12.78 1.02
N TYR A 12 4.09 -12.50 2.22
CA TYR A 12 2.84 -11.76 2.44
C TYR A 12 3.09 -10.26 2.42
N VAL A 13 2.27 -9.54 1.68
CA VAL A 13 2.24 -8.08 1.64
C VAL A 13 0.96 -7.59 2.30
N GLY A 14 1.04 -6.41 2.93
CA GLY A 14 -0.08 -5.73 3.52
C GLY A 14 -0.33 -4.37 2.86
N ALA A 15 -1.59 -4.00 2.68
CA ALA A 15 -1.98 -2.68 2.19
C ALA A 15 -3.11 -2.10 3.04
N ALA A 16 -3.09 -0.79 3.27
CA ALA A 16 -4.19 -0.05 3.90
C ALA A 16 -4.58 1.18 3.09
N ALA A 17 -5.88 1.43 2.98
CA ALA A 17 -6.45 2.52 2.21
C ALA A 17 -7.59 3.24 2.95
N THR A 18 -7.72 4.53 2.69
CA THR A 18 -8.92 5.34 2.96
C THR A 18 -9.74 5.48 1.68
N ARG A 19 -10.84 6.21 1.73
CA ARG A 19 -11.60 6.58 0.52
C ARG A 19 -10.77 7.46 -0.45
N ASP A 20 -9.76 8.16 0.07
CA ASP A 20 -8.98 9.14 -0.67
C ASP A 20 -7.71 8.54 -1.30
N GLY A 21 -7.37 7.29 -0.96
CA GLY A 21 -6.18 6.61 -1.49
C GLY A 21 -5.50 5.65 -0.52
N LEU A 22 -4.39 5.08 -0.98
CA LEU A 22 -3.49 4.22 -0.23
C LEU A 22 -2.73 5.05 0.82
N VAL A 23 -2.66 4.55 2.05
CA VAL A 23 -1.96 5.21 3.18
C VAL A 23 -0.77 4.41 3.70
N ARG A 24 -0.74 3.10 3.45
CA ARG A 24 0.34 2.22 3.91
C ARG A 24 0.48 0.98 3.04
N VAL A 25 1.72 0.60 2.79
CA VAL A 25 2.13 -0.73 2.33
C VAL A 25 3.10 -1.31 3.35
N VAL A 26 2.89 -2.56 3.72
CA VAL A 26 3.81 -3.37 4.54
C VAL A 26 4.55 -4.28 3.57
N LEU A 27 5.88 -4.18 3.56
CA LEU A 27 6.76 -4.94 2.68
C LEU A 27 6.63 -6.46 2.90
N PRO A 28 7.02 -7.28 1.92
CA PRO A 28 6.91 -8.74 2.01
C PRO A 28 7.52 -9.31 3.28
N HIS A 29 6.75 -10.19 3.95
CA HIS A 29 7.21 -10.93 5.11
C HIS A 29 6.74 -12.40 5.01
N SER A 30 7.56 -13.35 5.47
CA SER A 30 7.24 -14.78 5.38
C SER A 30 6.01 -15.20 6.22
N ASN A 31 5.68 -14.39 7.22
CA ASN A 31 4.59 -14.64 8.17
C ASN A 31 3.48 -13.58 8.02
N ALA A 32 2.28 -14.01 7.62
CA ALA A 32 1.11 -13.16 7.41
C ALA A 32 0.63 -12.48 8.70
N GLN A 33 0.79 -13.12 9.86
CA GLN A 33 0.37 -12.58 11.15
C GLN A 33 1.21 -11.37 11.57
N VAL A 34 2.48 -11.32 11.16
CA VAL A 34 3.35 -10.14 11.37
C VAL A 34 2.84 -8.97 10.54
N VAL A 35 2.52 -9.20 9.27
CA VAL A 35 1.95 -8.18 8.38
C VAL A 35 0.62 -7.66 8.91
N GLU A 36 -0.28 -8.56 9.31
CA GLU A 36 -1.57 -8.22 9.90
C GLU A 36 -1.41 -7.40 11.19
N ARG A 37 -0.41 -7.73 12.04
CA ARG A 37 -0.14 -6.98 13.27
C ARG A 37 0.30 -5.54 12.97
N GLU A 38 1.14 -5.32 11.96
CA GLU A 38 1.54 -3.98 11.55
C GLU A 38 0.35 -3.16 11.02
N LEU A 39 -0.55 -3.77 10.25
CA LEU A 39 -1.76 -3.10 9.75
C LEU A 39 -2.76 -2.78 10.87
N ARG A 40 -2.89 -3.65 11.89
CA ARG A 40 -3.77 -3.44 13.04
C ARG A 40 -3.36 -2.27 13.93
N ARG A 41 -2.12 -1.79 13.84
CA ARG A 41 -1.69 -0.56 14.53
C ARG A 41 -2.32 0.70 13.93
N LEU A 42 -2.88 0.60 12.72
CA LEU A 42 -3.54 1.71 12.07
C LEU A 42 -5.00 1.83 12.56
N PRO A 43 -5.52 3.06 12.73
CA PRO A 43 -6.89 3.28 13.17
C PRO A 43 -7.89 2.72 12.16
N ARG A 44 -8.76 1.80 12.61
CA ARG A 44 -9.86 1.28 11.80
C ARG A 44 -11.01 2.29 11.76
N SER A 45 -11.62 2.40 10.60
CA SER A 45 -12.85 3.17 10.39
C SER A 45 -13.70 2.38 9.41
N ALA A 46 -15.03 2.49 9.50
CA ALA A 46 -15.98 1.80 8.63
C ALA A 46 -15.48 1.82 7.18
N VAL A 47 -15.50 0.66 6.52
CA VAL A 47 -14.92 0.46 5.19
C VAL A 47 -15.81 1.16 4.17
N PRO A 48 -15.35 2.29 3.57
CA PRO A 48 -16.02 2.85 2.41
C PRO A 48 -15.78 1.91 1.23
N SER A 49 -16.78 1.75 0.34
CA SER A 49 -16.68 0.90 -0.85
C SER A 49 -15.44 1.23 -1.70
N GLU A 50 -15.07 2.50 -1.74
CA GLU A 50 -13.93 3.05 -2.47
C GLU A 50 -12.59 2.50 -1.96
N ALA A 51 -12.45 2.34 -0.63
CA ALA A 51 -11.22 1.79 -0.05
C ALA A 51 -10.99 0.33 -0.47
N ALA A 52 -12.06 -0.45 -0.66
CA ALA A 52 -11.96 -1.83 -1.14
C ALA A 52 -11.44 -1.87 -2.59
N ALA A 53 -11.98 -1.01 -3.48
CA ALA A 53 -11.51 -0.92 -4.87
C ALA A 53 -10.03 -0.51 -4.97
N ILE A 54 -9.59 0.43 -4.12
CA ILE A 54 -8.17 0.84 -4.04
C ILE A 54 -7.29 -0.33 -3.59
N LEU A 55 -7.74 -1.13 -2.61
CA LEU A 55 -6.99 -2.29 -2.13
C LEU A 55 -6.89 -3.41 -3.18
N GLU A 56 -7.94 -3.65 -3.97
CA GLU A 56 -7.86 -4.59 -5.10
C GLU A 56 -6.87 -4.10 -6.17
N LEU A 57 -6.91 -2.80 -6.50
CA LEU A 57 -5.99 -2.21 -7.45
C LEU A 57 -4.53 -2.31 -6.96
N ALA A 58 -4.30 -1.99 -5.68
CA ALA A 58 -3.00 -2.09 -5.04
C ALA A 58 -2.47 -3.52 -5.03
N GLN A 59 -3.30 -4.50 -4.67
CA GLN A 59 -2.91 -5.91 -4.74
C GLN A 59 -2.47 -6.30 -6.14
N ARG A 60 -3.29 -6.01 -7.16
CA ARG A 60 -2.97 -6.36 -8.54
C ARG A 60 -1.62 -5.79 -8.98
N GLN A 61 -1.43 -4.48 -8.83
CA GLN A 61 -0.20 -3.83 -9.31
C GLN A 61 1.05 -4.25 -8.53
N ILE A 62 0.94 -4.48 -7.22
CA ILE A 62 2.07 -4.96 -6.42
C ILE A 62 2.47 -6.38 -6.84
N VAL A 63 1.50 -7.26 -7.09
CA VAL A 63 1.78 -8.61 -7.59
C VAL A 63 2.45 -8.57 -8.97
N GLU A 64 1.92 -7.78 -9.91
CA GLU A 64 2.53 -7.57 -11.24
C GLU A 64 3.96 -7.04 -11.13
N TYR A 65 4.20 -6.06 -10.25
CA TYR A 65 5.52 -5.47 -10.05
C TYR A 65 6.52 -6.50 -9.50
N LEU A 66 6.12 -7.28 -8.50
CA LEU A 66 6.98 -8.31 -7.91
C LEU A 66 7.22 -9.50 -8.84
N ALA A 67 6.34 -9.72 -9.83
CA ALA A 67 6.54 -10.69 -10.90
C ALA A 67 7.44 -10.16 -12.03
N GLY A 68 7.71 -8.85 -12.08
CA GLY A 68 8.47 -8.20 -13.15
C GLY A 68 7.62 -7.79 -14.36
N ASP A 69 6.29 -7.95 -14.30
CA ASP A 69 5.35 -7.62 -15.38
C ASP A 69 4.98 -6.12 -15.41
N ARG A 70 5.35 -5.38 -14.36
CA ARG A 70 5.08 -3.95 -14.20
C ARG A 70 6.29 -3.22 -13.62
N GLN A 71 6.57 -2.03 -14.16
CA GLN A 71 7.62 -1.14 -13.67
C GLN A 71 7.09 0.16 -13.05
N GLU A 72 5.86 0.55 -13.38
CA GLU A 72 5.24 1.79 -12.91
C GLU A 72 3.94 1.54 -12.14
N PHE A 73 3.71 2.31 -11.08
CA PHE A 73 2.48 2.25 -10.29
C PHE A 73 1.52 3.39 -10.66
N ASP A 74 0.26 3.04 -10.87
CA ASP A 74 -0.87 3.96 -11.01
C ASP A 74 -1.83 3.73 -9.83
N LEU A 75 -1.44 4.24 -8.66
CA LEU A 75 -2.18 4.06 -7.41
C LEU A 75 -2.51 5.42 -6.79
N PRO A 76 -3.77 5.67 -6.41
CA PRO A 76 -4.11 6.89 -5.68
C PRO A 76 -3.45 6.84 -4.30
N ILE A 77 -2.61 7.82 -3.98
CA ILE A 77 -2.01 7.97 -2.65
C ILE A 77 -2.82 9.03 -1.88
N ALA A 78 -3.34 8.65 -0.72
CA ALA A 78 -4.09 9.58 0.12
C ALA A 78 -3.18 10.70 0.63
N ARG A 79 -3.78 11.83 1.02
CA ARG A 79 -3.03 12.91 1.68
C ARG A 79 -2.46 12.40 3.01
N LEU A 80 -1.14 12.32 3.09
CA LEU A 80 -0.42 11.89 4.29
C LEU A 80 -0.14 13.08 5.20
N ASP A 81 -0.33 12.87 6.50
CA ASP A 81 0.08 13.81 7.54
C ASP A 81 1.58 13.63 7.81
N ALA A 82 2.39 14.40 7.10
CA ALA A 82 3.85 14.35 7.17
C ALA A 82 4.43 15.76 7.00
N SER A 83 5.65 15.98 7.49
CA SER A 83 6.32 17.27 7.34
C SER A 83 6.53 17.61 5.86
N SER A 84 6.62 18.91 5.56
CA SER A 84 6.94 19.39 4.20
C SER A 84 8.24 18.80 3.67
N PHE A 85 9.23 18.58 4.55
CA PHE A 85 10.48 17.90 4.22
C PHE A 85 10.25 16.45 3.78
N ALA A 86 9.52 15.65 4.56
CA ALA A 86 9.24 14.25 4.24
C ALA A 86 8.46 14.11 2.92
N LEU A 87 7.43 14.95 2.72
CA LEU A 87 6.69 15.00 1.46
C LEU A 87 7.59 15.39 0.27
N GLY A 88 8.54 16.29 0.47
CA GLY A 88 9.54 16.68 -0.53
C GLY A 88 10.44 15.50 -0.92
N VAL A 89 10.94 14.76 0.07
CA VAL A 89 11.75 13.54 -0.15
C VAL A 89 10.95 12.49 -0.92
N TRP A 90 9.71 12.19 -0.51
CA TRP A 90 8.89 11.19 -1.19
C TRP A 90 8.59 11.55 -2.65
N ARG A 91 8.27 12.82 -2.93
CA ARG A 91 8.09 13.30 -4.31
C ARG A 91 9.38 13.17 -5.14
N ALA A 92 10.54 13.36 -4.52
CA ALA A 92 11.80 13.16 -5.20
C ALA A 92 12.05 11.68 -5.51
N CYS A 93 11.72 10.76 -4.60
CA CYS A 93 11.78 9.33 -4.82
C CYS A 93 10.91 8.88 -6.01
N CYS A 94 9.72 9.46 -6.20
CA CYS A 94 8.84 9.16 -7.34
C CYS A 94 9.41 9.56 -8.71
N ARG A 95 10.53 10.29 -8.77
CA ARG A 95 11.20 10.66 -10.04
C ARG A 95 12.34 9.70 -10.40
N ILE A 96 12.64 8.74 -9.54
CA ILE A 96 13.64 7.70 -9.81
C ILE A 96 12.97 6.66 -10.73
N PRO A 97 13.48 6.42 -11.95
CA PRO A 97 12.95 5.37 -12.82
C PRO A 97 13.23 3.98 -12.25
N TYR A 98 12.53 2.96 -12.77
CA TYR A 98 12.74 1.55 -12.43
C TYR A 98 14.17 1.08 -12.74
#